data_AF-A0A6E8VQH0-F1
#
_entry.id   AF-A0A6E8VQH0-F1
#
_cell.length_a   1.000
_cell.length_b   1.000
_cell.length_c   1.000
_cell.angle_alpha   90.00
_cell.angle_beta   90.00
_cell.angle_gamma   90.00
#
_symmetry.space_group_name_H-M   'P 1'
#
loop_
_entity.id
_entity.type
_entity.pdbx_description
1 polymer ?
#
loop_
_entity_poly.entity_id
_entity_poly.type
_entity_poly.pdbx_seq_one_letter_code
_entity_poly.pdbx_strand_id
1 'polypeptide(L)'
;MTENSRLSVEEIDQTAVLVAQLAHLYMTADNADVTFIVQGEHLPAHRNILSARSEYFRALLYGGLKESKQNEISMDVPVEAFKYLMT
;
A
#
# COMPACT_ATOMS: atom_id res chain seq x y z
N MET A 1 25.10 -44.65 -13.79
CA MET A 1 24.54 -43.47 -14.50
C MET A 1 23.84 -42.66 -13.44
N THR A 2 24.32 -41.44 -13.26
CA THR A 2 24.20 -40.56 -12.10
C THR A 2 22.76 -40.32 -11.65
N GLU A 3 22.54 -40.70 -10.40
CA GLU A 3 21.58 -40.14 -9.46
C GLU A 3 21.70 -38.61 -9.47
N ASN A 4 20.73 -37.90 -10.05
CA ASN A 4 20.67 -36.43 -9.95
C ASN A 4 20.06 -36.07 -8.60
N SER A 5 20.88 -36.32 -7.58
CA SER A 5 20.78 -35.81 -6.24
C SER A 5 20.94 -34.28 -6.26
N ARG A 6 19.99 -33.60 -5.61
CA ARG A 6 20.04 -32.20 -5.10
C ARG A 6 19.72 -31.05 -6.08
N LEU A 7 18.45 -30.68 -6.10
CA LEU A 7 18.02 -29.27 -6.01
C LEU A 7 17.12 -29.18 -4.75
N SER A 8 17.66 -29.07 -3.53
CA SER A 8 18.21 -27.89 -2.83
C SER A 8 17.12 -26.89 -2.38
N VAL A 9 16.83 -26.98 -1.07
CA VAL A 9 16.04 -26.04 -0.23
C VAL A 9 14.56 -25.95 -0.61
N GLU A 10 13.70 -26.23 0.37
CA GLU A 10 12.26 -25.98 0.33
C GLU A 10 11.96 -24.71 -0.47
N GLU A 11 11.15 -24.81 -1.53
CA GLU A 11 10.57 -23.63 -2.17
C GLU A 11 9.75 -22.92 -1.10
N ILE A 12 10.37 -21.98 -0.37
CA ILE A 12 9.64 -20.99 0.39
C ILE A 12 8.70 -20.38 -0.62
N ASP A 13 7.40 -20.43 -0.37
CA ASP A 13 6.44 -19.67 -1.16
C ASP A 13 6.73 -18.17 -0.90
N GLN A 14 7.69 -17.65 -1.65
CA GLN A 14 8.16 -16.28 -1.56
C GLN A 14 7.01 -15.31 -1.82
N THR A 15 5.97 -15.76 -2.52
CA THR A 15 4.73 -15.02 -2.74
C THR A 15 3.96 -14.84 -1.44
N ALA A 16 3.73 -15.91 -0.68
CA ALA A 16 3.02 -15.83 0.61
C ALA A 16 3.76 -14.95 1.62
N VAL A 17 5.08 -15.08 1.70
CA VAL A 17 5.91 -14.22 2.58
C VAL A 17 5.82 -12.76 2.15
N LEU A 18 5.94 -12.47 0.86
CA LEU A 18 5.82 -11.11 0.32
C LEU A 18 4.43 -10.51 0.59
N VAL A 19 3.36 -11.28 0.41
CA VAL A 19 1.99 -10.82 0.68
C VAL A 19 1.83 -10.45 2.16
N ALA A 20 2.36 -11.26 3.08
CA ALA A 20 2.34 -10.94 4.51
C ALA A 20 3.12 -9.66 4.83
N GLN A 21 4.28 -9.46 4.19
CA GLN A 21 5.09 -8.24 4.37
C GLN A 21 4.41 -7.00 3.79
N LEU A 22 3.76 -7.09 2.63
CA LEU A 22 2.98 -6.00 2.04
C LEU A 22 1.75 -5.66 2.88
N ALA A 23 1.07 -6.67 3.44
CA ALA A 23 -0.01 -6.47 4.38
C ALA A 23 0.47 -5.77 5.66
N HIS A 24 1.64 -6.15 6.17
CA HIS A 24 2.24 -5.45 7.30
C HIS A 24 2.53 -3.98 6.99
N LEU A 25 3.20 -3.70 5.87
CA LEU A 25 3.46 -2.32 5.44
C LEU A 25 2.17 -1.52 5.33
N TYR A 26 1.11 -2.08 4.75
CA TYR A 26 -0.17 -1.39 4.64
C TYR A 26 -0.78 -0.97 5.99
N MET A 27 -0.52 -1.74 7.04
CA MET A 27 -1.07 -1.50 8.38
C MET A 27 -0.16 -0.63 9.26
N THR A 28 1.06 -0.30 8.82
CA THR A 28 2.00 0.53 9.56
C THR A 28 2.29 1.84 8.85
N ALA A 29 2.82 2.81 9.58
CA ALA A 29 3.27 4.08 9.01
C ALA A 29 4.69 4.01 8.41
N ASP A 30 5.35 2.85 8.49
CA ASP A 30 6.75 2.72 8.09
C ASP A 30 6.89 2.94 6.58
N ASN A 31 7.79 3.87 6.21
CA ASN A 31 8.02 4.28 4.82
C ASN A 31 6.78 4.84 4.11
N ALA A 32 5.79 5.33 4.86
CA ALA A 32 4.66 6.06 4.28
C ALA A 32 5.16 7.30 3.54
N ASP A 33 4.74 7.46 2.29
CA ASP A 33 5.14 8.54 1.37
C ASP A 33 3.97 9.51 1.09
N VAL A 34 2.83 9.31 1.75
CA VAL A 34 1.69 10.22 1.75
C VAL A 34 0.93 10.16 3.07
N THR A 35 0.35 11.28 3.50
CA THR A 35 -0.55 11.38 4.65
C THR A 35 -1.87 12.01 4.21
N PHE A 36 -2.98 11.33 4.51
CA PHE A 36 -4.31 11.90 4.31
C PHE A 36 -4.76 12.60 5.59
N ILE A 37 -5.23 13.84 5.46
CA ILE A 37 -5.80 14.62 6.55
C ILE A 37 -7.32 14.57 6.39
N VAL A 38 -8.01 13.82 7.25
CA VAL A 38 -9.45 13.56 7.15
C VAL A 38 -10.11 13.99 8.44
N GLN A 39 -10.95 15.03 8.41
CA GLN A 39 -11.55 15.62 9.61
C GLN A 39 -10.54 15.96 10.72
N GLY A 40 -9.30 16.32 10.33
CA GLY A 40 -8.21 16.63 11.25
C GLY A 40 -7.41 15.41 11.73
N GLU A 41 -7.82 14.19 11.40
CA GLU A 41 -7.01 12.98 11.64
C GLU A 41 -5.95 12.82 10.56
N HIS A 42 -4.72 12.50 10.97
CA HIS A 42 -3.61 12.20 10.07
C HIS A 42 -3.50 10.70 9.85
N LEU A 43 -3.70 10.27 8.61
CA LEU A 43 -3.70 8.88 8.20
C LEU A 43 -2.51 8.64 7.24
N PRO A 44 -1.35 8.19 7.74
CA PRO A 44 -0.20 7.86 6.90
C PRO A 44 -0.50 6.63 6.03
N ALA A 45 0.00 6.63 4.79
CA ALA A 45 -0.24 5.57 3.83
C ALA A 45 0.86 5.49 2.75
N HIS A 46 0.75 4.49 1.88
CA HIS A 46 1.70 4.23 0.79
C HIS A 46 1.03 4.42 -0.56
N ARG A 47 1.56 5.33 -1.38
CA ARG A 47 0.98 5.69 -2.68
C ARG A 47 0.91 4.51 -3.61
N ASN A 48 1.99 3.73 -3.69
CA ASN A 48 2.09 2.56 -4.55
C ASN A 48 1.04 1.50 -4.17
N ILE A 49 0.90 1.16 -2.88
CA ILE A 49 -0.04 0.14 -2.43
C ILE A 49 -1.48 0.60 -2.70
N LEU A 50 -1.83 1.85 -2.38
CA LEU A 50 -3.17 2.40 -2.64
C LEU A 50 -3.51 2.46 -4.13
N SER A 51 -2.57 2.92 -4.96
CA SER A 51 -2.78 3.00 -6.41
C SER A 51 -2.93 1.63 -7.08
N ALA A 52 -2.26 0.60 -6.55
CA ALA A 52 -2.36 -0.76 -7.07
C ALA A 52 -3.73 -1.39 -6.79
N ARG A 53 -4.39 -1.03 -5.67
CA ARG A 53 -5.69 -1.59 -5.28
C ARG A 53 -6.91 -0.78 -5.75
N SER A 54 -6.71 0.47 -6.15
CA SER A 54 -7.82 1.39 -6.40
C SER A 54 -7.51 2.39 -7.50
N GLU A 55 -8.34 2.36 -8.54
CA GLU A 55 -8.29 3.31 -9.66
C GLU A 55 -8.52 4.75 -9.21
N TYR A 56 -9.34 4.94 -8.17
CA TYR A 56 -9.54 6.25 -7.55
C TYR A 56 -8.22 6.80 -6.98
N PHE A 57 -7.54 6.00 -6.16
CA PHE A 57 -6.26 6.42 -5.58
C PHE A 57 -5.18 6.55 -6.64
N ARG A 58 -5.19 5.69 -7.68
CA ARG A 58 -4.28 5.84 -8.82
C ARG A 58 -4.46 7.19 -9.52
N ALA A 59 -5.70 7.58 -9.81
CA ALA A 59 -6.00 8.88 -10.40
C ALA A 59 -5.66 10.05 -9.47
N LEU A 60 -5.98 9.95 -8.17
CA LEU A 60 -5.67 10.98 -7.18
C LEU A 60 -4.16 11.22 -7.03
N LEU A 61 -3.38 10.13 -6.95
CA LEU A 61 -1.96 10.17 -6.61
C LEU A 61 -1.04 10.28 -7.83
N TYR A 62 -1.50 9.90 -9.02
CA TYR A 62 -0.69 9.90 -10.25
C TYR A 62 -1.37 10.55 -11.46
N GLY A 63 -2.65 10.94 -11.37
CA GLY A 63 -3.44 11.46 -12.49
C GLY A 63 -3.25 12.95 -12.81
N GLY A 64 -2.19 13.58 -12.31
CA GLY A 64 -1.84 14.98 -12.63
C GLY A 64 -2.63 16.06 -11.89
N LEU A 65 -3.53 15.69 -10.98
CA LEU A 65 -4.19 16.62 -10.06
C LEU A 65 -3.18 17.25 -9.08
N LYS A 66 -3.57 18.30 -8.36
CA LYS A 66 -2.67 18.98 -7.41
C LYS A 66 -2.13 18.01 -6.35
N GLU A 67 -3.00 17.12 -5.88
CA GLU A 67 -2.77 16.09 -4.88
C GLU A 67 -1.65 15.11 -5.29
N SER A 68 -1.49 14.89 -6.61
CA SER A 68 -0.41 14.04 -7.13
C SER A 68 1.00 14.54 -6.80
N LYS A 69 1.14 15.83 -6.44
CA LYS A 69 2.41 16.48 -6.10
C LYS A 69 2.56 16.77 -4.60
N GLN A 70 1.59 16.36 -3.79
CA GLN A 70 1.56 16.63 -2.36
C GLN A 70 1.86 15.36 -1.55
N ASN A 71 2.56 15.57 -0.44
CA ASN A 71 2.80 14.52 0.57
C ASN A 71 1.71 14.55 1.66
N GLU A 72 0.94 15.63 1.75
CA GLU A 72 -0.23 15.76 2.63
C GLU A 72 -1.45 16.15 1.80
N ILE A 73 -2.51 15.34 1.89
CA ILE A 73 -3.73 15.48 1.08
C ILE A 73 -4.92 15.61 2.02
N SER A 74 -5.59 16.76 2.01
CA SER A 74 -6.80 16.97 2.79
C SER A 74 -8.01 16.37 2.08
N MET A 75 -8.79 15.56 2.80
CA MET A 75 -10.02 14.95 2.28
C MET A 75 -11.22 15.47 3.07
N ASP A 76 -12.20 16.02 2.36
CA ASP A 76 -13.48 16.44 2.95
C ASP A 76 -14.51 15.30 2.86
N VAL A 77 -14.28 14.26 3.65
CA VAL A 77 -15.14 13.08 3.74
C VAL A 77 -15.21 12.59 5.19
N PRO A 78 -16.25 11.84 5.60
CA PRO A 78 -16.29 11.21 6.92
C PRO A 78 -15.10 10.25 7.10
N VAL A 79 -14.46 10.31 8.27
CA VAL A 79 -13.26 9.50 8.53
C VAL A 79 -13.55 8.00 8.49
N GLU A 80 -14.74 7.57 8.90
CA GLU A 80 -15.17 6.18 8.89
C GLU A 80 -15.33 5.66 7.46
N ALA A 81 -15.92 6.47 6.57
CA ALA A 81 -16.05 6.13 5.15
C ALA A 81 -14.68 6.06 4.47
N PHE A 82 -13.76 6.97 4.83
CA PHE A 82 -12.41 6.94 4.32
C PHE A 82 -11.64 5.70 4.80
N LYS A 83 -11.74 5.35 6.09
CA LYS A 83 -11.11 4.15 6.66
C LYS A 83 -11.60 2.87 5.98
N TYR A 84 -12.86 2.81 5.55
CA TYR A 84 -13.37 1.68 4.76
C TYR A 84 -12.71 1.54 3.38
N LEU A 85 -12.32 2.65 2.75
CA LEU A 85 -11.53 2.63 1.50
C LEU A 85 -10.05 2.26 1.74
N MET A 86 -9.63 2.26 3.01
CA MET A 86 -8.29 1.98 3.50
C MET A 86 -8.20 0.62 4.22
N THR A 87 -9.20 -0.25 4.06
CA THR A 87 -9.18 -1.66 4.49
C THR A 87 -9.21 -2.58 3.27
#